data_AF-A0A087SGW4-F1
#
_entry.id   AF-A0A087SGW4-F1
#
_cell.length_a   1.000
_cell.length_b   1.000
_cell.length_c   1.000
_cell.angle_alpha   90.00
_cell.angle_beta   90.00
_cell.angle_gamma   90.00
#
_symmetry.space_group_name_H-M   'P 1'
#
loop_
_entity.id
_entity.type
_entity.pdbx_description
1 polymer ?
#
loop_
_entity_poly.entity_id
_entity_poly.type
_entity_poly.pdbx_seq_one_letter_code
_entity_poly.pdbx_strand_id
1 'polypeptide(L)'
;MDTKCQSIFVTDFGFDPLNLGNSPDRLKWFAEGERINGRWAMAAVAGILGVDLLGRPAWFEAGALDYWMPAKPLLAIEFLTLGFLELKRYQGWKETGSSGFLNSFPFDPAGLDSPSMRLKEIKNGRLAMIAFIGFVAQATVTRQTPLQNLTAHLSSPFDNNILTSVANLPSTLPGA
;
A
#
# COMPACT_ATOMS: atom_id res chain seq x y z
N MET A 1 9.58 12.66 26.38
CA MET A 1 8.84 11.61 25.64
C MET A 1 9.09 10.31 26.37
N ASP A 2 8.06 9.73 26.95
CA ASP A 2 8.20 8.58 27.85
C ASP A 2 8.67 7.34 27.11
N THR A 3 9.80 6.78 27.57
CA THR A 3 10.42 5.54 27.10
C THR A 3 9.48 4.33 27.18
N LYS A 4 8.35 4.44 27.90
CA LYS A 4 7.30 3.43 27.98
C LYS A 4 6.41 3.33 26.74
N CYS A 5 6.33 4.37 25.89
CA CYS A 5 5.58 4.28 24.62
C CYS A 5 6.43 3.66 23.48
N GLN A 6 7.76 3.84 23.51
CA GLN A 6 8.66 3.40 22.43
C GLN A 6 8.91 1.88 22.42
N SER A 7 8.77 1.20 23.56
CA SER A 7 9.04 -0.23 23.69
C SER A 7 7.92 -1.14 23.18
N ILE A 8 6.78 -0.58 22.76
CA ILE A 8 5.63 -1.37 22.29
C ILE A 8 5.86 -1.87 20.84
N PHE A 9 6.70 -1.20 20.05
CA PHE A 9 6.93 -1.56 18.65
C PHE A 9 8.39 -1.89 18.37
N VAL A 10 8.58 -3.01 17.66
CA VAL A 10 9.91 -3.54 17.33
C VAL A 10 10.67 -2.60 16.36
N THR A 11 9.99 -1.68 15.64
CA THR A 11 10.60 -0.69 14.71
C THR A 11 10.17 0.76 15.03
N ASP A 12 10.50 1.26 16.21
CA ASP A 12 10.32 2.68 16.51
C ASP A 12 11.57 3.48 16.13
N PHE A 13 11.39 4.51 15.29
CA PHE A 13 12.44 5.48 14.93
C PHE A 13 12.31 6.79 15.73
N GLY A 14 11.36 6.88 16.67
CA GLY A 14 11.10 8.07 17.46
C GLY A 14 10.48 9.22 16.66
N PHE A 15 9.94 8.94 15.47
CA PHE A 15 9.35 9.93 14.58
C PHE A 15 7.87 10.17 14.92
N ASP A 16 7.61 11.08 15.87
CA ASP A 16 6.27 11.59 16.17
C ASP A 16 6.30 13.12 16.36
N PRO A 17 6.39 13.91 15.27
CA PRO A 17 6.45 15.36 15.34
C PRO A 17 5.12 16.01 15.76
N LEU A 18 4.00 15.27 15.68
CA LEU A 18 2.65 15.77 15.96
C LEU A 18 2.07 15.26 17.29
N ASN A 19 2.85 14.49 18.06
CA ASN A 19 2.47 13.90 19.35
C ASN A 19 1.15 13.11 19.28
N LEU A 20 0.92 12.38 18.18
CA LEU A 20 -0.29 11.56 18.00
C LEU A 20 -0.25 10.31 18.90
N GLY A 21 0.94 9.89 19.33
CA GLY A 21 1.19 8.71 20.16
C GLY A 21 1.05 8.90 21.67
N ASN A 22 0.45 10.00 22.15
CA ASN A 22 0.42 10.35 23.58
C ASN A 22 -0.39 9.38 24.48
N SER A 23 -1.13 8.42 23.92
CA SER A 23 -1.91 7.45 24.71
C SER A 23 -1.66 6.01 24.24
N PRO A 24 -1.43 5.05 25.16
CA PRO A 24 -1.05 3.68 24.82
C PRO A 24 -2.13 2.93 24.02
N ASP A 25 -3.41 3.22 24.25
CA ASP A 25 -4.51 2.53 23.56
C ASP A 25 -4.66 2.98 22.10
N ARG A 26 -4.58 4.29 21.84
CA ARG A 26 -4.58 4.80 20.45
C ARG A 26 -3.34 4.36 19.70
N LEU A 27 -2.20 4.22 20.38
CA LEU A 27 -0.96 3.78 19.76
C LEU A 27 -1.04 2.33 19.24
N LYS A 28 -1.68 1.42 19.99
CA LYS A 28 -1.97 0.06 19.52
C LYS A 28 -2.86 0.06 18.27
N TRP A 29 -3.84 0.94 18.22
CA TRP A 29 -4.71 1.10 17.05
C TRP A 29 -3.95 1.67 15.85
N PHE A 30 -3.13 2.71 16.03
CA PHE A 30 -2.36 3.30 14.94
C PHE A 30 -1.33 2.34 14.35
N ALA A 31 -0.70 1.51 15.18
CA ALA A 31 0.23 0.52 14.66
C ALA A 31 -0.47 -0.62 13.90
N GLU A 32 -1.65 -1.03 14.33
CA GLU A 32 -2.46 -1.97 13.55
C GLU A 32 -2.94 -1.35 12.24
N GLY A 33 -3.38 -0.09 12.27
CA GLY A 33 -3.73 0.67 11.07
C GLY A 33 -2.55 0.78 10.09
N GLU A 34 -1.35 1.06 10.60
CA GLU A 34 -0.12 1.08 9.81
C GLU A 34 0.16 -0.27 9.14
N ARG A 35 0.03 -1.38 9.88
CA ARG A 35 0.24 -2.73 9.34
C ARG A 35 -0.73 -3.06 8.24
N ILE A 36 -2.01 -2.76 8.42
CA ILE A 36 -3.05 -3.05 7.42
C ILE A 36 -2.84 -2.20 6.17
N ASN A 37 -2.58 -0.90 6.32
CA ASN A 37 -2.24 -0.02 5.19
C ASN A 37 -0.99 -0.52 4.46
N GLY A 38 0.05 -0.93 5.19
CA GLY A 38 1.26 -1.52 4.62
C GLY A 38 1.00 -2.81 3.86
N ARG A 39 0.17 -3.73 4.39
CA ARG A 39 -0.19 -5.00 3.73
C ARG A 39 -0.96 -4.77 2.44
N TRP A 40 -1.95 -3.89 2.45
CA TRP A 40 -2.70 -3.51 1.26
C TRP A 40 -1.82 -2.81 0.23
N ALA A 41 -0.95 -1.90 0.67
CA ALA A 41 -0.01 -1.22 -0.22
C ALA A 41 0.99 -2.20 -0.87
N MET A 42 1.50 -3.18 -0.12
CA MET A 42 2.37 -4.22 -0.67
C MET A 42 1.67 -5.04 -1.76
N ALA A 43 0.41 -5.43 -1.52
CA ALA A 43 -0.39 -6.13 -2.53
C ALA A 43 -0.69 -5.26 -3.76
N ALA A 44 -1.01 -3.98 -3.56
CA ALA A 44 -1.27 -3.04 -4.65
C ALA A 44 -0.02 -2.81 -5.53
N VAL A 45 1.15 -2.56 -4.91
CA VAL A 45 2.43 -2.38 -5.63
C VAL A 45 2.78 -3.63 -6.44
N ALA A 46 2.64 -4.82 -5.85
CA ALA A 46 2.86 -6.08 -6.56
C ALA A 46 1.90 -6.26 -7.74
N GLY A 47 0.62 -5.89 -7.58
CA GLY A 47 -0.37 -5.92 -8.65
C GLY A 47 -0.06 -4.97 -9.80
N ILE A 48 0.31 -3.72 -9.49
CA ILE A 48 0.68 -2.69 -10.48
C ILE A 48 1.90 -3.14 -11.29
N LEU A 49 2.96 -3.60 -10.62
CA LEU A 49 4.15 -4.09 -11.30
C LEU A 49 3.89 -5.38 -12.09
N GLY A 50 3.01 -6.24 -11.59
CA GLY A 50 2.62 -7.48 -12.25
C GLY A 50 1.88 -7.24 -13.57
N VAL A 51 0.94 -6.29 -13.63
CA VAL A 51 0.23 -5.98 -14.88
C VAL A 51 1.17 -5.32 -15.91
N ASP A 52 2.07 -4.46 -15.44
CA ASP A 52 3.05 -3.77 -16.28
C ASP A 52 4.06 -4.75 -16.88
N LEU A 53 4.57 -5.69 -16.08
CA LEU A 53 5.49 -6.74 -16.53
C LEU A 53 4.85 -7.69 -17.56
N LEU A 54 3.55 -7.97 -17.41
CA LEU A 54 2.79 -8.81 -18.32
C LEU A 54 2.34 -8.07 -19.59
N GLY A 55 2.69 -6.80 -19.75
CA GLY A 55 2.30 -5.98 -20.90
C GLY A 55 0.80 -5.75 -21.01
N ARG A 56 0.07 -5.81 -19.88
CA ARG A 56 -1.36 -5.51 -19.82
C ARG A 56 -1.59 -4.00 -19.88
N PRO A 57 -2.80 -3.53 -20.22
CA PRO A 57 -3.14 -2.10 -20.22
C PRO A 57 -2.78 -1.45 -18.88
N ALA A 58 -2.53 -0.14 -18.94
CA ALA A 58 -2.07 0.62 -17.79
C ALA A 58 -2.98 0.39 -16.57
N TRP A 59 -2.38 0.21 -15.40
CA TRP A 59 -3.10 -0.16 -14.19
C TRP A 59 -4.23 0.81 -13.83
N PHE A 60 -4.12 2.09 -14.22
CA PHE A 60 -5.14 3.11 -14.00
C PHE A 60 -6.27 3.10 -15.05
N GLU A 61 -6.07 2.47 -16.21
CA GLU A 61 -7.10 2.26 -17.24
C GLU A 61 -7.78 0.88 -17.11
N ALA A 62 -7.14 -0.04 -16.38
CA ALA A 62 -7.62 -1.41 -16.23
C ALA A 62 -9.08 -1.47 -15.73
N GLY A 63 -9.50 -0.55 -14.85
CA GLY A 63 -10.86 -0.54 -14.30
C GLY A 63 -11.97 -0.22 -15.32
N ALA A 64 -11.64 0.34 -16.49
CA ALA A 64 -12.60 0.70 -17.53
C ALA A 64 -12.77 -0.38 -18.60
N LEU A 65 -12.04 -1.49 -18.51
CA LEU A 65 -12.11 -2.58 -19.47
C LEU A 65 -13.41 -3.37 -19.36
N ASP A 66 -13.79 -4.01 -20.45
CA ASP A 66 -14.92 -4.95 -20.45
C ASP A 66 -14.54 -6.22 -19.71
N TYR A 67 -15.21 -6.42 -18.58
CA TYR A 67 -15.12 -7.63 -17.79
C TYR A 67 -16.33 -8.54 -18.04
N TRP A 68 -16.23 -9.78 -17.58
CA TRP A 68 -17.29 -10.80 -17.69
C TRP A 68 -18.58 -10.44 -16.93
N MET A 69 -18.58 -9.38 -16.12
CA MET A 69 -19.73 -8.88 -15.37
C MET A 69 -19.70 -7.34 -15.34
N PRO A 70 -20.85 -6.66 -15.45
CA PRO A 70 -20.88 -5.20 -15.38
C PRO A 70 -20.37 -4.68 -14.03
N ALA A 71 -19.80 -3.47 -14.03
CA ALA A 71 -19.12 -2.88 -12.87
C ALA A 71 -20.01 -2.74 -11.62
N LYS A 72 -21.31 -2.45 -11.79
CA LYS A 72 -22.25 -2.21 -10.67
C LYS A 72 -22.45 -3.45 -9.77
N PRO A 73 -22.80 -4.64 -10.30
CA PRO A 73 -22.89 -5.85 -9.47
C PRO A 73 -21.52 -6.34 -8.98
N LEU A 74 -20.44 -6.12 -9.72
CA LEU A 74 -19.09 -6.45 -9.25
C LEU A 74 -18.74 -5.70 -7.96
N LEU A 75 -19.04 -4.39 -7.93
CA LEU A 75 -18.87 -3.55 -6.74
C LEU A 75 -19.70 -4.06 -5.54
N ALA A 76 -20.93 -4.54 -5.78
CA ALA A 76 -21.77 -5.07 -4.71
C ALA A 76 -21.19 -6.36 -4.11
N ILE A 77 -20.67 -7.26 -4.94
CA ILE A 77 -20.01 -8.49 -4.50
C ILE A 77 -18.74 -8.16 -3.72
N GLU A 78 -17.95 -7.19 -4.19
CA GLU A 78 -16.76 -6.71 -3.50
C GLU A 78 -17.08 -6.19 -2.10
N PHE A 79 -18.08 -5.31 -1.94
CA PHE A 79 -18.47 -4.80 -0.63
C PHE A 79 -18.97 -5.91 0.33
N LEU A 80 -19.74 -6.89 -0.17
CA LEU A 80 -20.23 -7.99 0.65
C LEU A 80 -19.08 -8.90 1.12
N THR A 81 -18.18 -9.23 0.21
CA THR A 81 -17.05 -10.14 0.48
C THR A 81 -15.99 -9.48 1.37
N LEU A 82 -15.53 -8.28 1.02
CA LEU A 82 -14.58 -7.53 1.84
C LEU A 82 -15.19 -7.15 3.18
N GLY A 83 -16.46 -6.72 3.21
CA GLY A 83 -17.17 -6.42 4.45
C GLY A 83 -17.21 -7.62 5.40
N PHE A 84 -17.51 -8.82 4.90
CA PHE A 84 -17.46 -10.04 5.71
C PHE A 84 -16.06 -10.35 6.24
N LEU A 85 -15.03 -10.28 5.38
CA LEU A 85 -13.65 -10.56 5.75
C LEU A 85 -13.10 -9.56 6.78
N GLU A 86 -13.40 -8.27 6.60
CA GLU A 86 -12.98 -7.21 7.50
C GLU A 86 -13.69 -7.28 8.86
N LEU A 87 -14.98 -7.60 8.87
CA LEU A 87 -15.72 -7.78 10.13
C LEU A 87 -15.15 -8.93 10.95
N LYS A 88 -14.84 -10.07 10.31
CA LYS A 88 -14.21 -11.21 10.98
C LYS A 88 -12.81 -10.87 11.50
N ARG A 89 -12.00 -10.17 10.70
CA ARG A 89 -10.69 -9.68 11.13
C ARG A 89 -10.81 -8.71 12.32
N TYR A 90 -11.78 -7.80 12.29
CA TYR A 90 -11.99 -6.82 13.35
C TYR A 90 -12.41 -7.48 14.66
N GLN A 91 -13.33 -8.46 14.60
CA GLN A 91 -13.71 -9.27 15.77
C GLN A 91 -12.50 -10.02 16.34
N GLY A 92 -11.73 -10.72 15.49
CA GLY A 92 -10.52 -11.42 15.93
C GLY A 92 -9.44 -10.50 16.51
N TRP A 93 -9.28 -9.28 15.98
CA TRP A 93 -8.35 -8.31 16.55
C TRP A 93 -8.79 -7.85 17.95
N LYS A 94 -10.09 -7.62 18.18
CA LYS A 94 -10.61 -7.25 19.51
C LYS A 94 -10.44 -8.36 20.55
N GLU A 95 -10.53 -9.63 20.12
CA GLU A 95 -10.46 -10.80 21.00
C GLU A 95 -9.01 -11.23 21.27
N THR A 96 -8.13 -11.21 20.26
CA THR A 96 -6.78 -11.78 20.33
C THR A 96 -5.67 -10.72 20.37
N GLY A 97 -5.98 -9.45 20.10
CA GLY A 97 -4.99 -8.36 20.03
C GLY A 97 -4.00 -8.47 18.86
N SER A 98 -4.23 -9.40 17.94
CA SER A 98 -3.42 -9.63 16.73
C SER A 98 -4.32 -9.86 15.51
N SER A 99 -3.87 -9.37 14.36
CA SER A 99 -4.57 -9.55 13.09
C SER A 99 -4.34 -10.95 12.53
N GLY A 100 -5.43 -11.64 12.17
CA GLY A 100 -5.41 -12.95 11.51
C GLY A 100 -6.32 -12.98 10.28
N PHE A 101 -6.41 -14.14 9.65
CA PHE A 101 -7.24 -14.37 8.47
C PHE A 101 -8.32 -15.41 8.79
N LEU A 102 -9.58 -15.04 8.55
CA LEU A 102 -10.78 -15.84 8.83
C LEU A 102 -10.90 -16.29 10.29
N ASN A 103 -10.44 -17.51 10.59
CA ASN A 103 -10.56 -18.17 11.90
C ASN A 103 -9.19 -18.50 12.54
N SER A 104 -8.08 -18.17 11.87
CA SER A 104 -6.73 -18.38 12.42
C SER A 104 -6.15 -17.06 12.88
N PHE A 105 -6.11 -16.87 14.20
CA PHE A 105 -5.57 -15.68 14.84
C PHE A 105 -4.42 -16.09 15.78
N PRO A 106 -3.15 -15.81 15.45
CA PRO A 106 -2.61 -15.30 14.17
C PRO A 106 -2.65 -16.34 13.03
N PHE A 107 -2.65 -15.89 11.78
CA PHE A 107 -2.55 -16.78 10.61
C PHE A 107 -1.07 -17.08 10.33
N ASP A 108 -0.55 -18.15 10.92
CA ASP A 108 0.79 -18.66 10.65
C ASP A 108 0.76 -20.20 10.45
N PRO A 109 0.38 -20.67 9.25
CA PRO A 109 0.36 -22.10 8.95
C PRO A 109 1.77 -22.70 8.78
N ALA A 110 2.80 -21.86 8.58
CA ALA A 110 4.16 -22.30 8.28
C ALA A 110 5.13 -22.17 9.47
N GLY A 111 4.71 -21.56 10.59
CA GLY A 111 5.53 -21.37 11.78
C GLY A 111 6.74 -20.46 11.54
N LEU A 112 6.69 -19.61 10.51
CA LEU A 112 7.82 -18.77 10.10
C LEU A 112 7.84 -17.40 10.78
N ASP A 113 6.91 -17.18 11.72
CA ASP A 113 6.84 -15.95 12.47
C ASP A 113 8.00 -15.81 13.45
N SER A 114 8.92 -14.90 13.14
CA SER A 114 10.01 -14.51 14.01
C SER A 114 10.01 -12.99 14.20
N PRO A 115 10.52 -12.46 15.33
CA PRO A 115 10.58 -11.02 15.57
C PRO A 115 11.28 -10.26 14.43
N SER A 116 12.29 -10.87 13.80
CA SER A 116 13.00 -10.30 12.66
C SER A 116 12.18 -10.26 11.36
N MET A 117 11.23 -11.18 11.17
CA MET A 117 10.33 -11.17 10.00
C MET A 117 9.23 -10.11 10.16
N ARG A 118 8.67 -9.96 11.36
CA ARG A 118 7.72 -8.86 11.66
C ARG A 118 8.33 -7.48 11.43
N LEU A 119 9.62 -7.33 11.75
CA LEU A 119 10.39 -6.12 11.44
C LEU A 119 10.48 -5.84 9.94
N LYS A 120 10.79 -6.87 9.15
CA LYS A 120 10.90 -6.75 7.70
C LYS A 120 9.55 -6.42 7.07
N GLU A 121 8.47 -7.02 7.56
CA GLU A 121 7.12 -6.72 7.12
C GLU A 121 6.78 -5.24 7.27
N ILE A 122 7.01 -4.66 8.46
CA ILE A 122 6.71 -3.25 8.72
C ILE A 122 7.57 -2.33 7.84
N LYS A 123 8.87 -2.62 7.71
CA LYS A 123 9.78 -1.81 6.88
C LYS A 123 9.39 -1.86 5.39
N ASN A 124 9.06 -3.04 4.88
CA ASN A 124 8.58 -3.20 3.51
C ASN A 124 7.21 -2.54 3.32
N GLY A 125 6.31 -2.62 4.31
CA GLY A 125 5.03 -1.94 4.29
C GLY A 125 5.16 -0.42 4.23
N ARG A 126 6.03 0.18 5.06
CA ARG A 126 6.34 1.62 5.02
C ARG A 126 6.85 2.06 3.65
N LEU A 127 7.79 1.30 3.09
CA LEU A 127 8.34 1.57 1.76
C LEU A 127 7.26 1.44 0.68
N ALA A 128 6.42 0.40 0.74
CA ALA A 128 5.36 0.17 -0.23
C ALA A 128 4.29 1.28 -0.22
N MET A 129 3.93 1.81 0.95
CA MET A 129 3.01 2.95 1.05
C MET A 129 3.55 4.18 0.32
N ILE A 130 4.85 4.48 0.44
CA ILE A 130 5.50 5.59 -0.28
C ILE A 130 5.57 5.29 -1.78
N ALA A 131 5.91 4.05 -2.16
CA ALA A 131 5.99 3.64 -3.56
C ALA A 131 4.64 3.78 -4.28
N PHE A 132 3.54 3.40 -3.62
CA PHE A 132 2.19 3.55 -4.17
C PHE A 132 1.84 5.01 -4.45
N ILE A 133 2.15 5.93 -3.53
CA ILE A 133 1.96 7.38 -3.74
C ILE A 133 2.80 7.85 -4.94
N GLY A 134 4.03 7.35 -5.06
CA GLY A 134 4.90 7.62 -6.21
C GLY A 134 4.27 7.18 -7.54
N PHE A 135 3.66 5.99 -7.60
CA PHE A 135 2.99 5.50 -8.81
C PHE A 135 1.76 6.34 -9.17
N VAL A 136 0.98 6.79 -8.19
CA VAL A 136 -0.15 7.69 -8.43
C VAL A 136 0.35 9.03 -9.01
N ALA A 137 1.40 9.61 -8.41
CA ALA A 137 1.98 10.86 -8.91
C ALA A 137 2.51 10.71 -10.34
N GLN A 138 3.25 9.62 -10.62
CA GLN A 138 3.73 9.30 -11.97
C GLN A 138 2.58 9.15 -12.96
N ALA A 139 1.54 8.39 -12.62
CA ALA A 139 0.38 8.22 -13.48
C ALA A 139 -0.32 9.55 -13.78
N THR A 140 -0.35 10.50 -12.84
CA THR A 140 -0.97 11.82 -13.08
C THR A 140 -0.13 12.75 -13.96
N VAL A 141 1.20 12.76 -13.76
CA VAL A 141 2.13 13.71 -14.41
C VAL A 141 2.65 13.17 -15.74
N THR A 142 3.19 11.96 -15.76
CA THR A 142 3.84 11.39 -16.96
C THR A 142 2.89 10.53 -17.79
N ARG A 143 1.78 10.05 -17.19
CA ARG A 143 0.76 9.20 -17.86
C ARG A 143 1.31 7.88 -18.42
N GLN A 144 2.49 7.48 -17.97
CA GLN A 144 3.14 6.23 -18.34
C GLN A 144 3.12 5.24 -17.18
N THR A 145 3.33 3.96 -17.49
CA THR A 145 3.42 2.95 -16.44
C THR A 145 4.72 3.08 -15.64
N PRO A 146 4.77 2.60 -14.39
CA PRO A 146 5.96 2.75 -13.56
C PRO A 146 7.24 2.16 -14.17
N LEU A 147 7.15 1.03 -14.89
CA LEU A 147 8.30 0.41 -15.53
C LEU A 147 8.78 1.22 -16.74
N GLN A 148 7.86 1.78 -17.53
CA GLN A 148 8.20 2.67 -18.64
C GLN A 148 8.92 3.92 -18.14
N ASN A 149 8.40 4.55 -17.08
CA ASN A 149 9.05 5.69 -16.43
C ASN A 149 10.45 5.34 -15.91
N LEU A 150 10.61 4.13 -15.34
CA LEU A 150 11.90 3.66 -14.88
C LEU A 150 12.89 3.49 -16.04
N THR A 151 12.47 2.85 -17.14
CA THR A 151 13.32 2.70 -18.33
C THR A 151 13.68 4.05 -18.95
N ALA A 152 12.74 4.99 -19.02
CA ALA A 152 12.99 6.35 -19.51
C ALA A 152 13.98 7.12 -18.62
N HIS A 153 13.89 6.97 -17.30
CA HIS A 153 14.88 7.55 -16.39
C HIS A 153 16.26 6.91 -16.55
N LEU A 154 16.33 5.59 -16.74
CA LEU A 154 17.59 4.87 -16.97
C LEU A 154 18.24 5.24 -18.30
N SER A 155 17.46 5.53 -19.35
CA SER A 155 18.01 5.94 -20.65
C SER A 155 18.49 7.40 -20.64
N SER A 156 17.81 8.28 -19.90
CA SER A 156 18.11 9.72 -19.87
C SER A 156 17.84 10.30 -18.47
N PRO A 157 18.80 10.18 -17.53
CA PRO A 157 18.56 10.52 -16.12
C PRO A 157 18.38 12.02 -15.87
N PHE A 158 19.00 12.86 -16.71
CA PHE A 158 18.89 14.32 -16.58
C PHE A 158 17.64 14.89 -17.25
N ASP A 159 17.11 14.22 -18.27
CA ASP A 159 15.94 14.69 -19.01
C ASP A 159 14.62 14.17 -18.41
N ASN A 160 14.63 12.99 -17.80
CA ASN A 160 13.46 12.35 -17.22
C ASN A 160 13.50 12.38 -15.69
N ASN A 161 13.44 13.56 -15.09
CA ASN A 161 13.40 13.76 -13.65
C ASN A 161 12.07 14.42 -13.22
N ILE A 162 11.85 14.57 -11.92
CA ILE A 162 10.60 15.16 -11.39
C ILE A 162 10.42 16.60 -11.88
N LEU A 163 11.48 17.41 -11.91
CA LEU A 163 11.39 18.82 -12.29
C LEU A 163 11.09 18.99 -13.78
N THR A 164 11.74 18.20 -14.63
CA THR A 164 11.50 18.22 -16.08
C THR A 164 10.13 17.65 -16.43
N SER A 165 9.69 16.58 -15.77
CA SER A 165 8.36 16.00 -15.97
C SER A 165 7.24 16.97 -15.58
N VAL A 166 7.43 17.73 -14.49
CA VAL A 166 6.48 18.76 -14.07
C VAL A 166 6.54 19.99 -14.99
N ALA A 167 7.73 20.42 -15.41
CA ALA A 167 7.85 21.53 -16.36
C ALA A 167 7.24 21.22 -17.74
N ASN A 168 7.32 19.95 -18.16
CA ASN A 168 6.78 19.46 -19.43
C ASN A 168 5.33 18.97 -19.35
N LEU A 169 4.60 19.26 -18.26
CA LEU A 169 3.17 18.94 -18.15
C LEU A 169 2.30 19.36 -19.35
N PRO A 170 2.54 20.51 -20.03
CA PRO A 170 1.73 20.88 -21.18
C PRO A 170 1.84 19.90 -22.35
N SER A 171 2.98 19.22 -22.53
CA SER A 171 3.17 18.28 -23.65
C SER A 171 2.62 16.88 -23.36
N THR A 172 2.29 16.56 -22.11
CA THR A 172 1.75 15.25 -21.71
C THR A 172 0.22 15.22 -21.62
N LEU A 173 -0.46 16.37 -21.77
CA LEU A 173 -1.92 16.47 -21.77
C LEU A 173 -2.48 16.45 -23.19
N PRO A 174 -3.52 15.63 -23.49
CA PRO A 174 -4.23 15.74 -24.75
C PRO A 174 -5.09 17.02 -24.74
N GLY A 175 -4.68 18.04 -25.52
CA GLY A 175 -5.47 19.26 -25.77
C GLY A 175 -4.94 20.56 -25.19
N ALA A 176 -3.65 20.65 -24.84
CA ALA A 176 -2.94 21.92 -24.65
C ALA A 176 -2.35 22.44 -25.97
#